data_AF-A0A7V3XGU0-F1
#
_entry.id   AF-A0A7V3XGU0-F1
#
_cell.length_a   1.000
_cell.length_b   1.000
_cell.length_c   1.000
_cell.angle_alpha   90.00
_cell.angle_beta   90.00
_cell.angle_gamma   90.00
#
_symmetry.space_group_name_H-M   'P 1'
#
loop_
_entity.id
_entity.type
_entity.pdbx_description
1 polymer ?
#
loop_
_entity_poly.entity_id
_entity_poly.type
_entity_poly.pdbx_seq_one_letter_code
_entity_poly.pdbx_strand_id
1 'polypeptide(L)'
;MIKALGLKTSFPADAALRRGVYVPLRRLALCLDCENCFELTCGSCPACGSDTWSSLARFLEAAGLEDSRISTNGQRHKIAP
;
A
#
# COMPACT_ATOMS: atom_id res chain seq x y z
N MET A 1 -28.68 20.83 -14.46
CA MET A 1 -27.86 19.60 -14.49
C MET A 1 -26.43 19.97 -14.15
N ILE A 2 -26.02 19.78 -12.90
CA ILE A 2 -24.69 20.16 -12.38
C ILE A 2 -23.75 18.96 -12.53
N LYS A 3 -22.90 18.96 -13.55
CA LYS A 3 -21.75 18.04 -13.63
C LYS A 3 -20.62 18.64 -12.79
N ALA A 4 -20.47 18.16 -11.55
CA ALA A 4 -19.28 18.37 -10.76
C ALA A 4 -18.15 17.52 -11.37
N LEU A 5 -17.40 18.10 -12.31
CA LEU A 5 -16.24 17.46 -12.91
C LEU A 5 -14.99 17.80 -12.09
N GLY A 6 -14.43 16.76 -11.47
CA GLY A 6 -12.99 16.64 -11.26
C GLY A 6 -12.41 17.47 -10.14
N LEU A 7 -12.87 17.25 -8.90
CA LEU A 7 -12.02 17.55 -7.75
C LEU A 7 -10.83 16.60 -7.80
N LYS A 8 -9.71 17.20 -8.15
CA LYS A 8 -8.37 16.62 -8.27
C LYS A 8 -7.97 16.09 -6.90
N THR A 9 -8.19 14.80 -6.63
CA THR A 9 -7.48 14.15 -5.53
C THR A 9 -6.35 13.33 -6.12
N SER A 10 -5.42 14.02 -6.79
CA SER A 10 -4.03 13.59 -6.75
C SER A 10 -3.64 13.68 -5.28
N PHE A 11 -3.88 12.60 -4.54
CA PHE A 11 -3.45 12.50 -3.15
C PHE A 11 -1.97 12.87 -3.11
N PRO A 12 -1.56 13.89 -2.35
CA PRO A 12 -0.15 14.23 -2.20
C PRO A 12 0.47 13.23 -1.21
N ALA A 13 0.43 11.93 -1.55
CA ALA A 13 0.99 10.87 -0.73
C ALA A 13 2.51 11.00 -0.60
N ASP A 14 3.16 11.57 -1.62
CA ASP A 14 4.61 11.82 -1.66
C ASP A 14 5.10 12.83 -0.60
N ALA A 15 4.43 13.98 -0.45
CA ALA A 15 4.87 15.03 0.46
C ALA A 15 4.57 14.74 1.96
N ALA A 16 3.55 13.92 2.22
CA ALA A 16 3.09 13.59 3.58
C ALA A 16 4.04 12.63 4.31
N LEU A 17 4.67 11.70 3.60
CA LEU A 17 5.51 10.66 4.22
C LEU A 17 6.79 11.21 4.89
N ARG A 18 7.28 12.38 4.49
CA ARG A 18 8.49 13.01 5.05
C ARG A 18 8.28 13.77 6.36
N ARG A 19 7.04 14.03 6.79
CA ARG A 19 6.72 14.77 8.03
C ARG A 19 6.06 13.90 9.11
N GLY A 20 6.14 12.57 9.00
CA GLY A 20 5.51 11.67 9.96
C GLY A 20 3.99 11.83 9.97
N VAL A 21 3.38 11.96 8.79
CA VAL A 21 1.92 12.05 8.68
C VAL A 21 1.32 10.69 9.03
N TYR A 22 0.40 10.67 9.99
CA TYR A 22 -0.41 9.50 10.30
C TYR A 22 -1.30 9.17 9.10
N VAL A 23 -1.03 8.06 8.44
CA VAL A 23 -1.86 7.53 7.36
C VAL A 23 -2.61 6.30 7.89
N PRO A 24 -3.94 6.35 8.04
CA PRO A 24 -4.71 5.23 8.57
C PRO A 24 -4.88 4.13 7.50
N LEU A 25 -3.82 3.37 7.21
CA LEU A 25 -3.78 2.34 6.16
C LEU A 25 -4.89 1.28 6.27
N ARG A 26 -5.39 1.05 7.49
CA ARG A 26 -6.53 0.15 7.75
C ARG A 26 -7.87 0.64 7.21
N ARG A 27 -7.97 1.91 6.81
CA ARG A 27 -9.18 2.53 6.25
C ARG A 27 -9.09 2.70 4.73
N LEU A 28 -7.96 2.34 4.13
CA LEU A 28 -7.70 2.49 2.70
C LEU A 28 -7.75 1.13 1.98
N ALA A 29 -8.29 1.15 0.77
CA ALA A 29 -8.25 0.09 -0.21
C ALA A 29 -7.36 0.50 -1.39
N LEU A 30 -6.73 -0.49 -2.02
CA LEU A 30 -5.99 -0.39 -3.27
C LEU A 30 -6.79 -1.13 -4.35
N CYS A 31 -7.12 -0.46 -5.44
CA CYS A 31 -7.69 -1.11 -6.61
C CYS A 31 -6.58 -1.89 -7.34
N LEU A 32 -6.85 -3.16 -7.68
CA LEU A 32 -5.87 -4.02 -8.35
C LEU A 32 -5.81 -3.80 -9.87
N ASP A 33 -6.81 -3.13 -10.44
CA ASP A 33 -6.87 -2.87 -11.88
C ASP A 33 -6.23 -1.54 -12.28
N CYS A 34 -6.39 -0.50 -11.46
CA CYS A 34 -5.92 0.86 -11.77
C CYS A 34 -4.97 1.44 -10.72
N GLU A 35 -4.58 0.64 -9.71
CA GLU A 35 -3.61 1.00 -8.66
C GLU A 35 -4.00 2.23 -7.83
N ASN A 36 -5.26 2.69 -7.95
CA ASN A 36 -5.76 3.84 -7.22
C ASN A 36 -6.10 3.45 -5.77
N CYS A 37 -5.65 4.27 -4.82
CA CYS A 37 -6.01 4.14 -3.41
C CYS A 37 -7.30 4.93 -3.09
N PHE A 38 -8.19 4.34 -2.30
CA PHE A 38 -9.47 4.96 -1.91
C PHE A 38 -9.93 4.50 -0.52
N GLU A 39 -10.94 5.12 0.06
CA GLU A 39 -11.47 4.69 1.38
C GLU A 39 -12.31 3.42 1.27
N LEU A 40 -12.18 2.50 2.23
CA LEU A 40 -12.94 1.23 2.31
C LEU A 40 -14.46 1.41 2.41
N THR A 41 -14.95 2.64 2.57
CA THR A 41 -16.38 2.96 2.55
C THR A 41 -16.97 2.93 1.15
N CYS A 42 -16.15 2.98 0.09
CA CYS A 42 -16.62 2.78 -1.27
C CYS A 42 -16.65 1.28 -1.58
N GLY A 43 -17.82 0.75 -1.95
CA GLY A 43 -17.97 -0.67 -2.31
C GLY A 43 -17.18 -1.10 -3.55
N SER A 44 -16.88 -0.14 -4.42
CA SER A 44 -16.10 -0.30 -5.65
C SER A 44 -15.10 0.84 -5.83
N CYS A 45 -14.12 0.64 -6.71
CA CYS A 45 -13.12 1.66 -7.00
C CYS A 45 -13.77 2.90 -7.64
N PRO A 46 -13.64 4.10 -7.06
CA PRO A 46 -14.26 5.31 -7.61
C PRO A 46 -13.60 5.80 -8.91
N ALA A 47 -12.41 5.29 -9.26
CA ALA A 47 -11.68 5.69 -10.46
C ALA A 47 -12.06 4.87 -11.69
N CYS A 48 -12.09 3.54 -11.56
CA CYS A 48 -12.35 2.62 -12.67
C CYS A 48 -13.68 1.85 -12.57
N GLY A 49 -14.36 1.91 -11.41
CA GLY A 49 -15.58 1.15 -11.16
C GLY A 49 -15.37 -0.33 -10.82
N SER A 50 -14.13 -0.80 -10.71
CA SER A 50 -13.84 -2.20 -10.40
C SER A 50 -14.18 -2.57 -8.96
N ASP A 51 -14.73 -3.77 -8.78
CA ASP A 51 -14.96 -4.39 -7.47
C ASP A 51 -13.73 -5.16 -6.97
N THR A 52 -12.66 -5.24 -7.78
CA THR A 52 -11.43 -5.94 -7.46
C THR A 52 -10.47 -5.03 -6.69
N TRP A 53 -10.53 -5.10 -5.37
CA TRP A 53 -9.69 -4.31 -4.48
C TRP A 53 -9.17 -5.12 -3.28
N SER A 54 -8.11 -4.63 -2.66
CA SER A 54 -7.54 -5.18 -1.42
C SER A 54 -7.32 -4.07 -0.40
N SER A 55 -7.40 -4.38 0.90
CA SER A 55 -7.04 -3.41 1.93
C SER A 55 -5.55 -3.05 1.84
N LEU A 56 -5.22 -1.76 1.87
CA LEU A 56 -3.85 -1.28 1.71
C LEU A 56 -2.94 -1.77 2.83
N ALA A 57 -3.45 -1.88 4.07
CA ALA A 57 -2.71 -2.46 5.20
C ALA A 57 -2.22 -3.90 4.89
N ARG A 58 -3.12 -4.78 4.44
CA ARG A 58 -2.75 -6.17 4.13
C ARG A 58 -1.81 -6.29 2.94
N PHE A 59 -1.96 -5.42 1.94
CA PHE A 59 -1.07 -5.40 0.79
C PHE A 59 0.36 -5.05 1.22
N LEU A 60 0.53 -4.04 2.07
CA LEU A 60 1.83 -3.63 2.60
C LEU A 60 2.42 -4.66 3.58
N GLU A 61 1.59 -5.30 4.42
CA GLU A 61 2.01 -6.41 5.27
C GLU A 61 2.60 -7.57 4.45
N ALA A 62 1.99 -7.89 3.30
CA ALA A 62 2.51 -8.92 2.40
C ALA A 62 3.84 -8.50 1.76
N ALA A 63 3.97 -7.24 1.32
CA ALA A 63 5.21 -6.72 0.73
C ALA A 63 6.37 -6.64 1.74
N GLY A 64 6.08 -6.34 3.01
CA GLY A 64 7.10 -6.24 4.07
C GLY A 64 7.74 -7.58 4.47
N LEU A 65 7.18 -8.72 4.05
CA LEU A 65 7.75 -10.04 4.33
C LEU A 65 8.89 -10.44 3.38
N GLU A 66 9.10 -9.73 2.28
CA GLU A 66 10.11 -10.10 1.27
C GLU A 66 11.54 -9.67 1.65
N ASP A 67 11.72 -8.78 2.63
CA ASP A 67 13.05 -8.26 3.01
C ASP A 67 13.69 -8.99 4.21
N SER A 68 12.98 -9.88 4.89
CA SER A 68 13.50 -10.53 6.13
C SER A 68 14.18 -11.90 5.91
N ARG A 69 14.46 -12.32 4.67
CA ARG A 69 15.17 -13.60 4.40
C ARG A 69 16.69 -13.48 4.20
N ILE A 70 17.30 -12.35 4.55
CA ILE A 70 18.76 -12.25 4.58
C ILE A 70 19.21 -12.22 6.05
N SER A 71 20.05 -13.21 6.41
CA SER A 71 20.72 -13.44 7.72
C SER A 71 19.91 -14.33 8.69
N THR A 72 20.32 -15.54 9.06
CA THR A 72 21.65 -15.97 9.51
C THR A 72 22.00 -17.41 9.07
N ASN A 73 22.96 -17.59 8.16
CA ASN A 73 23.79 -18.80 8.19
C ASN A 73 25.23 -18.35 8.45
N GLY A 74 25.52 -18.17 9.73
CA GLY A 74 26.86 -17.88 10.25
C GLY A 74 27.80 -19.04 9.98
N GLN A 75 28.49 -18.98 8.86
CA GLN A 75 29.93 -19.16 8.71
C GLN A 75 30.64 -19.79 9.94
N ARG A 76 30.68 -21.12 10.02
CA ARG A 76 31.68 -21.85 10.82
C ARG A 76 32.79 -22.34 9.89
N HIS A 77 33.80 -21.50 9.68
CA HIS A 77 35.08 -21.95 9.15
C HIS A 77 35.93 -22.55 10.29
N LYS A 78 36.18 -23.86 10.14
CA LYS A 78 37.33 -24.72 10.54
C LYS A 78 38.33 -24.20 11.58
N ILE A 79 38.64 -25.03 12.60
CA ILE A 79 39.99 -25.26 13.13
C ILE A 79 40.11 -26.76 13.47
N ALA A 80 41.08 -27.43 12.85
CA ALA A 80 41.59 -28.75 13.21
C ALA A 80 42.53 -28.64 14.43
N PRO A 81 42.71 -29.73 15.20
CA PRO A 81 43.94 -30.51 15.04
C PRO A 81 43.69 -32.01 14.86
#